data_AF-A0A814C509-F1
#
_entry.id   AF-A0A814C509-F1
#
_cell.length_a   1.000
_cell.length_b   1.000
_cell.length_c   1.000
_cell.angle_alpha   90.00
_cell.angle_beta   90.00
_cell.angle_gamma   90.00
#
_symmetry.space_group_name_H-M   'P 1'
#
loop_
_entity.id
_entity.type
_entity.pdbx_description
1 polymer ?
#
loop_
_entity_poly.entity_id
_entity_poly.type
_entity_poly.pdbx_seq_one_letter_code
_entity_poly.pdbx_strand_id
1 'polypeptide(L)'
;MLISNASNALQCLLKRHSRMRTRLRLDDNRYFLDNLQYNSEHLSSDLFFSTIEITNESWQEIVERRCNQDPYSNNGTIIFPLFHFMLLYNSQQSDDQLFHLVLFQNHCVSDGQSGFILIHEFLTLATTSNALEISEPLNTEILPLLGQLIPRPYDSMTSPALTVFSAVRSTGLPL
;
A
#
# COMPACT_ATOMS: atom_id res chain seq x y z
N MET A 1 12.64 -8.41 -6.61
CA MET A 1 12.18 -7.43 -7.63
C MET A 1 11.09 -6.51 -7.09
N LEU A 2 10.01 -7.04 -6.48
CA LEU A 2 8.95 -6.19 -5.91
C LEU A 2 9.46 -5.23 -4.82
N ILE A 3 10.18 -5.74 -3.81
CA ILE A 3 10.75 -4.92 -2.72
C ILE A 3 11.74 -3.88 -3.27
N SER A 4 12.63 -4.28 -4.19
CA SER A 4 13.62 -3.39 -4.78
C SER A 4 12.99 -2.25 -5.60
N ASN A 5 11.80 -2.46 -6.16
CA ASN A 5 11.10 -1.47 -6.98
C ASN A 5 10.01 -0.70 -6.20
N ALA A 6 9.68 -1.12 -4.97
CA ALA A 6 8.61 -0.54 -4.18
C ALA A 6 8.80 0.96 -3.93
N SER A 7 10.03 1.39 -3.62
CA SER A 7 10.35 2.82 -3.42
C SER A 7 10.03 3.66 -4.66
N ASN A 8 10.46 3.22 -5.84
CA ASN A 8 10.18 3.90 -7.11
C ASN A 8 8.69 3.93 -7.45
N ALA A 9 7.99 2.81 -7.24
CA ALA A 9 6.54 2.72 -7.42
C ALA A 9 5.82 3.73 -6.51
N LEU A 10 6.21 3.80 -5.23
CA LEU A 10 5.64 4.76 -4.28
C LEU A 10 5.92 6.20 -4.67
N GLN A 11 7.12 6.53 -5.14
CA GLN A 11 7.42 7.90 -5.59
C GLN A 11 6.55 8.29 -6.79
N CYS A 12 6.28 7.35 -7.71
CA CYS A 12 5.35 7.59 -8.81
C CYS A 12 3.92 7.80 -8.32
N LEU A 13 3.43 6.94 -7.40
CA LEU A 13 2.10 7.09 -6.80
C LEU A 13 1.98 8.41 -6.03
N LEU A 14 2.98 8.73 -5.21
CA LEU A 14 3.05 9.99 -4.46
C LEU A 14 3.16 11.19 -5.38
N LYS A 15 3.59 11.07 -6.63
CA LYS A 15 3.53 12.19 -7.59
C LYS A 15 2.13 12.32 -8.18
N ARG A 16 1.53 11.20 -8.61
CA ARG A 16 0.22 11.12 -9.28
C ARG A 16 -0.97 11.42 -8.37
N HIS A 17 -0.97 10.86 -7.16
CA HIS A 17 -2.13 10.86 -6.27
C HIS A 17 -1.93 11.87 -5.13
N SER A 18 -2.49 13.08 -5.29
CA SER A 18 -2.37 14.14 -4.28
C SER A 18 -2.94 13.75 -2.91
N ARG A 19 -3.96 12.88 -2.90
CA ARG A 19 -4.58 12.35 -1.66
C ARG A 19 -3.61 11.53 -0.82
N MET A 20 -2.65 10.83 -1.43
CA MET A 20 -1.63 10.11 -0.66
C MET A 20 -0.72 11.06 0.14
N ARG A 21 -0.64 12.33 -0.27
CA ARG A 21 0.13 13.38 0.39
C ARG A 21 -0.71 14.21 1.36
N THR A 22 -1.93 13.78 1.67
CA THR A 22 -2.78 14.48 2.63
C THR A 22 -2.34 14.15 4.06
N ARG A 23 -2.33 15.18 4.92
CA ARG A 23 -2.24 15.04 6.38
C ARG A 23 -3.51 15.53 7.03
N LEU A 24 -3.83 14.97 8.19
CA LEU A 24 -4.92 15.44 9.03
C LEU A 24 -4.33 16.27 10.18
N ARG A 25 -4.77 17.52 10.30
CA ARG A 25 -4.35 18.46 11.34
C ARG A 25 -5.52 18.75 12.26
N LEU A 26 -5.29 18.71 13.57
CA LEU A 26 -6.24 19.17 14.57
C LEU A 26 -5.86 20.60 14.99
N ASP A 27 -6.82 21.52 14.93
CA ASP A 27 -6.63 22.92 15.29
C ASP A 27 -7.91 23.43 15.96
N ASP A 28 -7.81 23.92 17.20
CA ASP A 28 -8.95 24.35 18.02
C ASP A 28 -10.15 23.38 17.99
N ASN A 29 -9.89 22.08 18.18
CA ASN A 29 -10.88 20.98 18.11
C ASN A 29 -11.56 20.78 16.75
N ARG A 30 -11.02 21.36 15.67
CA ARG A 30 -11.48 21.14 14.29
C ARG A 30 -10.44 20.39 13.50
N TYR A 31 -10.91 19.44 12.70
CA TYR A 31 -10.09 18.66 11.80
C TYR A 31 -9.97 19.34 10.45
N PHE A 32 -8.73 19.48 9.97
CA PHE A 32 -8.39 20.03 8.67
C PHE A 32 -7.58 19.03 7.87
N LEU A 33 -7.87 18.93 6.57
CA LEU A 33 -7.08 18.15 5.62
C LEU A 33 -6.18 19.09 4.83
N ASP A 34 -4.87 18.92 4.99
CA ASP A 34 -3.88 19.67 4.21
C ASP A 34 -3.25 18.74 3.17
N ASN A 35 -3.24 19.15 1.91
CA ASN A 35 -2.54 18.43 0.84
C ASN A 35 -1.12 18.98 0.71
N LEU A 36 -0.12 18.11 0.93
CA LEU A 36 1.28 18.48 0.75
C LEU A 36 1.66 18.48 -0.74
N GLN A 37 2.51 19.44 -1.11
CA GLN A 37 3.15 19.43 -2.42
C GLN A 37 4.12 18.25 -2.50
N TYR A 38 4.25 17.67 -3.69
CA TYR A 38 5.19 16.57 -3.89
C TYR A 38 6.62 17.08 -3.74
N ASN A 39 7.38 16.45 -2.84
CA ASN A 39 8.81 16.69 -2.64
C ASN A 39 9.44 15.37 -2.18
N SER A 40 10.30 14.78 -3.01
CA SER A 40 10.94 13.49 -2.75
C SER A 40 11.90 13.49 -1.56
N GLU A 41 12.43 14.66 -1.16
CA GLU A 41 13.31 14.78 0.01
C GLU A 41 12.52 14.72 1.33
N HIS A 42 11.26 15.19 1.31
CA HIS A 42 10.41 15.27 2.50
C HIS A 42 9.40 14.13 2.60
N LEU A 43 9.13 13.45 1.48
CA LEU A 43 8.19 12.32 1.39
C LEU A 43 8.96 11.03 1.11
N SER A 44 9.76 10.60 2.07
CA SER A 44 10.48 9.32 2.00
C SER A 44 9.49 8.17 1.85
N SER A 45 9.82 7.22 0.96
CA SER A 45 9.00 6.02 0.73
C SER A 45 8.83 5.17 1.99
N ASP A 46 9.79 5.22 2.93
CA ASP A 46 9.76 4.45 4.18
C ASP A 46 8.61 4.86 5.12
N LEU A 47 8.08 6.09 4.96
CA LEU A 47 6.87 6.52 5.67
C LEU A 47 5.64 5.76 5.18
N PHE A 48 5.61 5.43 3.89
CA PHE A 48 4.45 4.88 3.19
C PHE A 48 4.55 3.38 2.95
N PHE A 49 5.65 2.73 3.30
CA PHE A 49 5.87 1.32 3.00
C PHE A 49 6.71 0.61 4.05
N SER A 50 6.25 -0.59 4.42
CA SER A 50 6.99 -1.50 5.26
C SER A 50 7.00 -2.91 4.68
N THR A 51 8.06 -3.64 4.97
CA THR A 51 8.18 -5.07 4.66
C THR A 51 8.26 -5.84 5.97
N ILE A 52 7.48 -6.92 6.08
CA ILE A 52 7.47 -7.78 7.27
C ILE A 52 7.66 -9.22 6.82
N GLU A 53 8.68 -9.86 7.37
CA GLU A 53 8.90 -11.29 7.23
C GLU A 53 7.98 -12.06 8.18
N ILE A 54 7.13 -12.93 7.62
CA ILE A 54 6.26 -13.84 8.35
C ILE A 54 7.09 -15.06 8.77
N THR A 55 7.19 -15.28 10.08
CA THR A 55 7.94 -16.43 10.64
C THR A 55 7.01 -17.38 11.40
N ASN A 56 6.39 -16.91 12.47
CA ASN A 56 5.67 -17.76 13.44
C ASN A 56 4.19 -17.39 13.64
N GLU A 57 3.73 -16.28 13.06
CA GLU A 57 2.36 -15.77 13.18
C GLU A 57 1.67 -15.85 11.82
N SER A 58 0.34 -15.94 11.79
CA SER A 58 -0.41 -15.79 10.55
C SER A 58 -0.38 -14.35 10.04
N TRP A 59 -0.51 -14.14 8.73
CA TRP A 59 -0.54 -12.78 8.17
C TRP A 59 -1.72 -11.97 8.73
N GLN A 60 -2.84 -12.62 9.05
CA GLN A 60 -4.03 -12.00 9.62
C GLN A 60 -3.73 -11.41 11.00
N GLU A 61 -3.07 -12.16 11.88
CA GLU A 61 -2.72 -11.70 13.24
C GLU A 61 -1.78 -10.49 13.18
N ILE A 62 -0.82 -10.49 12.24
CA ILE A 62 0.07 -9.34 12.02
C ILE A 62 -0.73 -8.11 11.58
N VAL A 63 -1.65 -8.28 10.62
CA VAL A 63 -2.48 -7.18 10.11
C VAL A 63 -3.41 -6.64 11.20
N GLU A 64 -4.08 -7.51 11.95
CA GLU A 64 -4.99 -7.12 13.02
C GLU A 64 -4.26 -6.35 14.13
N ARG A 65 -3.10 -6.83 14.55
CA ARG A 65 -2.23 -6.12 15.50
C ARG A 65 -1.84 -4.74 14.98
N ARG A 66 -1.55 -4.61 13.69
CA ARG A 66 -1.18 -3.33 13.06
C ARG A 66 -2.36 -2.39 12.89
N CYS A 67 -3.57 -2.90 12.63
CA CYS A 67 -4.80 -2.11 12.62
C CYS A 67 -5.09 -1.47 13.98
N ASN A 68 -4.81 -2.21 15.07
CA ASN A 68 -5.10 -1.77 16.44
C ASN A 68 -3.96 -0.95 17.06
N GLN A 69 -2.76 -1.00 16.47
CA GLN A 69 -1.69 -0.05 16.75
C GLN A 69 -2.00 1.21 15.97
N ASP A 70 -2.82 2.11 16.53
CA ASP A 70 -3.15 3.39 15.91
C ASP A 70 -1.86 4.13 15.51
N PRO A 71 -1.42 4.07 14.24
CA PRO A 71 -0.23 4.80 13.81
C PRO A 71 -0.58 6.29 13.64
N TYR A 72 -1.86 6.63 13.83
CA TYR A 72 -2.53 7.80 13.28
C TYR A 72 -3.35 8.54 14.33
N SER A 73 -3.18 8.28 15.63
CA SER A 73 -3.57 9.22 16.65
C SER A 73 -2.44 9.42 17.64
N ASN A 74 -2.08 10.69 17.77
CA ASN A 74 -1.15 11.13 18.78
C ASN A 74 -1.85 12.30 19.44
N ASN A 75 -2.51 12.12 20.58
CA ASN A 75 -2.94 13.12 21.58
C ASN A 75 -2.93 14.63 21.15
N GLY A 76 -3.60 15.01 20.05
CA GLY A 76 -3.64 16.39 19.53
C GLY A 76 -2.55 16.80 18.51
N THR A 77 -1.89 15.85 17.85
CA THR A 77 -0.76 16.05 16.92
C THR A 77 -1.14 15.71 15.47
N ILE A 78 -0.36 16.20 14.51
CA ILE A 78 -0.53 15.93 13.07
C ILE A 78 -0.53 14.42 12.81
N ILE A 79 -1.51 13.96 12.05
CA ILE A 79 -1.69 12.56 11.66
C ILE A 79 -1.24 12.42 10.21
N PHE A 80 -0.10 11.75 10.01
CA PHE A 80 0.52 11.55 8.71
C PHE A 80 1.55 10.41 8.75
N PRO A 81 1.66 9.57 7.70
CA PRO A 81 0.84 9.56 6.49
C PRO A 81 -0.56 8.98 6.71
N LEU A 82 -1.50 9.24 5.80
CA LEU A 82 -2.85 8.65 5.86
C LEU A 82 -3.00 7.37 5.03
N PHE A 83 -1.91 6.94 4.40
CA PHE A 83 -1.80 5.71 3.60
C PHE A 83 -0.51 5.00 3.99
N HIS A 84 -0.57 3.68 4.10
CA HIS A 84 0.62 2.86 4.31
C HIS A 84 0.45 1.50 3.66
N PHE A 85 1.40 1.15 2.81
CA PHE A 85 1.52 -0.16 2.20
C PHE A 85 2.35 -1.07 3.09
N MET A 86 1.95 -2.32 3.23
CA MET A 86 2.67 -3.32 3.98
C MET A 86 2.79 -4.58 3.15
N LEU A 87 4.02 -5.00 2.90
CA LEU A 87 4.32 -6.24 2.20
C LEU A 87 4.72 -7.31 3.21
N LEU A 88 3.90 -8.34 3.33
CA LEU A 88 4.17 -9.50 4.17
C LEU A 88 4.63 -10.66 3.27
N TYR A 89 5.75 -11.28 3.61
CA TYR A 89 6.32 -12.39 2.83
C TYR A 89 6.85 -13.49 3.75
N ASN A 90 6.84 -14.73 3.29
CA ASN A 90 7.40 -15.87 4.01
C ASN A 90 8.72 -16.30 3.36
N SER A 91 9.83 -16.24 4.11
CA SER A 91 11.16 -16.62 3.64
C SER A 91 11.45 -18.12 3.73
N GLN A 92 10.68 -18.86 4.54
CA GLN A 92 10.92 -20.27 4.86
C GLN A 92 10.15 -21.25 3.97
N GLN A 93 9.12 -20.79 3.25
CA GLN A 93 8.46 -21.62 2.25
C GLN A 93 9.29 -21.62 0.97
N SER A 94 9.71 -22.82 0.53
CA SER A 94 10.38 -23.06 -0.75
C SER A 94 9.55 -22.70 -1.98
N ASP A 95 8.29 -22.27 -1.80
CA ASP A 95 7.47 -21.63 -2.82
C ASP A 95 7.72 -20.13 -2.81
N ASP A 96 8.59 -19.72 -3.72
CA ASP A 96 9.16 -18.38 -3.93
C ASP A 96 8.14 -17.28 -4.31
N GLN A 97 6.85 -17.39 -3.95
CA GLN A 97 5.78 -16.73 -4.71
C GLN A 97 4.56 -16.19 -3.95
N LEU A 98 4.39 -16.48 -2.66
CA LEU A 98 3.24 -16.00 -1.90
C LEU A 98 3.63 -14.82 -1.00
N PHE A 99 3.07 -13.66 -1.32
CA PHE A 99 3.14 -12.46 -0.50
C PHE A 99 1.75 -11.86 -0.32
N HIS A 100 1.56 -11.15 0.78
CA HIS A 100 0.37 -10.33 1.02
C HIS A 100 0.74 -8.87 0.93
N LEU A 101 0.02 -8.12 0.09
CA LEU A 101 0.14 -6.67 0.02
C LEU A 101 -1.10 -6.06 0.65
N VAL A 102 -0.88 -5.29 1.70
CA VAL A 102 -1.94 -4.69 2.51
C VAL A 102 -1.84 -3.17 2.38
N LEU A 103 -2.96 -2.51 2.12
CA LEU A 103 -3.05 -1.05 2.18
C LEU A 103 -3.88 -0.65 3.39
N PHE A 104 -3.22 0.03 4.31
CA PHE A 104 -3.86 0.82 5.35
C PHE A 104 -4.15 2.20 4.79
N GLN A 105 -5.38 2.67 4.94
CA GLN A 105 -5.78 4.00 4.48
C GLN A 105 -6.72 4.62 5.52
N ASN A 106 -6.78 5.95 5.57
CA ASN A 106 -7.79 6.63 6.37
C ASN A 106 -9.03 6.92 5.52
N HIS A 107 -10.22 6.55 6.01
CA HIS A 107 -11.49 6.78 5.31
C HIS A 107 -11.76 8.26 4.99
N CYS A 108 -11.15 9.21 5.68
CA CYS A 108 -11.35 10.64 5.38
C CYS A 108 -10.73 11.08 4.04
N VAL A 109 -9.83 10.29 3.47
CA VAL A 109 -9.12 10.60 2.21
C VAL A 109 -9.24 9.52 1.14
N SER A 110 -9.85 8.37 1.47
CA SER A 110 -9.95 7.23 0.56
C SER A 110 -11.13 6.33 0.87
N ASP A 111 -11.60 5.63 -0.16
CA ASP A 111 -12.59 4.58 -0.08
C ASP A 111 -12.03 3.25 -0.62
N GLY A 112 -12.86 2.20 -0.65
CA GLY A 112 -12.43 0.88 -1.15
C GLY A 112 -12.03 0.90 -2.63
N GLN A 113 -12.68 1.73 -3.45
CA GLN A 113 -12.37 1.85 -4.87
C GLN A 113 -11.01 2.53 -5.10
N SER A 114 -10.75 3.62 -4.36
CA SER A 114 -9.48 4.33 -4.37
C SER A 114 -8.35 3.43 -3.90
N GLY A 115 -8.57 2.64 -2.83
CA GLY A 115 -7.62 1.65 -2.36
C GLY A 115 -7.29 0.57 -3.41
N PHE A 116 -8.29 0.08 -4.14
CA PHE A 116 -8.09 -0.86 -5.25
C PHE A 116 -7.21 -0.27 -6.36
N ILE A 117 -7.49 0.97 -6.78
CA ILE A 117 -6.70 1.68 -7.81
C ILE A 117 -5.23 1.80 -7.37
N LEU A 118 -5.01 2.24 -6.13
CA LEU A 118 -3.66 2.43 -5.58
C LEU A 118 -2.86 1.13 -5.52
N ILE A 119 -3.46 0.04 -5.09
CA ILE A 119 -2.82 -1.28 -5.05
C ILE A 119 -2.50 -1.78 -6.46
N HIS A 120 -3.45 -1.65 -7.38
CA HIS A 120 -3.26 -2.07 -8.77
C HIS A 120 -2.11 -1.29 -9.43
N GLU A 121 -2.09 0.04 -9.29
CA GLU A 121 -1.00 0.86 -9.81
C GLU A 121 0.33 0.56 -9.13
N PHE A 122 0.35 0.37 -7.80
CA PHE A 122 1.57 -0.02 -7.08
C PHE A 122 2.16 -1.30 -7.66
N LEU A 123 1.35 -2.35 -7.81
CA LEU A 123 1.81 -3.64 -8.32
C LEU A 123 2.26 -3.52 -9.77
N THR A 124 1.51 -2.80 -10.61
CA THR A 124 1.90 -2.52 -11.99
C THR A 124 3.28 -1.88 -12.05
N LEU A 125 3.48 -0.78 -11.32
CA LEU A 125 4.75 -0.05 -11.31
C LEU A 125 5.90 -0.87 -10.73
N ALA A 126 5.67 -1.59 -9.64
CA ALA A 126 6.71 -2.35 -8.95
C ALA A 126 7.14 -3.63 -9.70
N THR A 127 6.28 -4.16 -10.58
CA THR A 127 6.56 -5.37 -11.38
C THR A 127 7.00 -5.09 -12.82
N THR A 128 6.89 -3.84 -13.29
CA THR A 128 7.33 -3.46 -14.64
C THR A 128 8.87 -3.40 -14.70
N SER A 129 9.48 -4.08 -15.68
CA SER A 129 10.94 -4.25 -15.80
C SER A 129 11.72 -2.97 -16.19
N ASN A 130 11.06 -1.93 -16.69
CA ASN A 130 11.68 -0.67 -17.12
C ASN A 130 11.46 0.46 -16.10
N ALA A 131 12.26 0.48 -15.03
CA ALA A 131 12.22 1.55 -14.01
C ALA A 131 12.73 2.92 -14.52
N LEU A 132 13.39 2.97 -15.69
CA LEU A 132 14.00 4.19 -16.26
C LEU A 132 13.10 4.93 -17.27
N GLU A 133 12.02 4.30 -17.76
CA GLU A 133 11.10 4.85 -18.77
C GLU A 133 9.66 4.93 -18.26
N ILE A 134 9.45 5.29 -16.99
CA ILE A 134 8.09 5.65 -16.54
C ILE A 134 7.79 7.10 -16.99
N SER A 135 7.94 7.37 -18.29
CA SER A 135 7.22 8.47 -18.94
C SER A 135 5.81 7.97 -19.16
N GLU A 136 4.85 8.60 -18.50
CA GLU A 136 3.45 8.21 -18.40
C GLU A 136 2.90 7.36 -19.56
N PRO A 137 2.38 6.16 -19.22
CA PRO A 137 1.16 5.68 -19.82
C PRO A 137 0.09 5.56 -18.73
N LEU A 138 -1.02 6.27 -18.92
CA LEU A 138 -2.31 5.88 -18.34
C LEU A 138 -2.57 4.45 -18.84
N ASN A 139 -2.41 3.47 -17.95
CA ASN A 139 -2.66 2.08 -18.30
C ASN A 139 -4.17 1.91 -18.48
N THR A 140 -4.65 1.98 -19.73
CA THR A 140 -6.00 1.57 -20.13
C THR A 140 -6.13 0.05 -20.23
N GLU A 141 -5.03 -0.70 -20.11
CA GLU A 141 -5.02 -2.15 -20.18
C GLU A 141 -4.42 -2.77 -18.92
N ILE A 142 -5.19 -3.70 -18.33
CA ILE A 142 -4.83 -4.48 -17.16
C ILE A 142 -3.78 -5.51 -17.59
N LEU A 143 -2.54 -5.40 -17.10
CA LEU A 143 -1.48 -6.36 -17.40
C LEU A 143 -1.83 -7.75 -16.79
N PRO A 144 -1.69 -8.84 -17.55
CA PRO A 144 -2.07 -10.19 -17.12
C PRO A 144 -1.06 -10.87 -16.16
N LEU A 145 -0.09 -10.12 -15.61
CA LEU A 145 1.00 -10.67 -14.78
C LEU A 145 0.60 -11.00 -13.33
N LEU A 146 -0.59 -10.59 -12.89
CA LEU A 146 -1.14 -10.92 -11.58
C LEU A 146 -2.12 -12.08 -11.72
N GLY A 147 -1.73 -13.26 -11.23
CA GLY A 147 -2.50 -14.50 -11.39
C GLY A 147 -3.92 -14.42 -10.79
N GLN A 148 -4.12 -13.56 -9.78
CA GLN A 148 -5.43 -13.13 -9.30
C GLN A 148 -5.24 -12.05 -8.24
N LEU A 149 -5.92 -10.92 -8.34
CA LEU A 149 -6.16 -10.04 -7.19
C LEU A 149 -7.46 -10.52 -6.54
N ILE A 150 -7.35 -11.22 -5.42
CA ILE A 150 -8.54 -11.66 -4.67
C ILE A 150 -8.72 -10.70 -3.49
N PRO A 151 -9.73 -9.81 -3.52
CA PRO A 151 -10.14 -9.10 -2.31
C PRO A 151 -10.51 -10.14 -1.25
N ARG A 152 -9.87 -10.08 -0.09
CA ARG A 152 -10.23 -10.94 1.03
C ARG A 152 -11.18 -10.17 1.94
N PRO A 153 -12.37 -10.70 2.27
CA PRO A 153 -13.20 -10.09 3.30
C PRO A 153 -12.40 -10.06 4.60
N TYR A 154 -12.33 -8.88 5.23
CA TYR A 154 -11.80 -8.73 6.57
C TYR A 154 -12.98 -8.75 7.54
N ASP A 155 -13.20 -9.88 8.20
CA ASP A 155 -14.26 -10.04 9.20
C ASP A 155 -13.83 -9.43 10.54
N SER A 156 -13.86 -8.10 10.66
CA SER A 156 -14.13 -7.47 11.97
C SER A 156 -14.72 -6.07 11.77
N MET A 157 -15.91 -5.87 12.35
CA MET A 157 -16.80 -4.71 12.13
C MET A 157 -16.32 -3.37 12.71
N THR A 158 -15.07 -3.22 13.16
CA THR A 158 -14.68 -2.04 13.95
C THR A 158 -13.30 -1.44 13.67
N SER A 159 -12.61 -1.81 12.59
CA SER A 159 -11.25 -1.29 12.32
C SER A 159 -11.20 -0.38 11.08
N PRO A 160 -10.34 0.66 11.05
CA PRO A 160 -10.35 1.66 10.00
C PRO A 160 -10.01 1.05 8.63
N ALA A 161 -10.92 1.19 7.67
CA ALA A 161 -10.71 1.20 6.21
C ALA A 161 -9.66 0.23 5.62
N LEU A 162 -9.54 -0.98 6.13
CA LEU A 162 -8.53 -1.91 5.66
C LEU A 162 -8.95 -2.52 4.33
N THR A 163 -8.08 -2.45 3.32
CA THR A 163 -8.27 -3.21 2.07
C THR A 163 -7.10 -4.17 1.88
N VAL A 164 -7.41 -5.47 1.90
CA VAL A 164 -6.41 -6.54 1.81
C VAL A 164 -6.49 -7.22 0.45
N PHE A 165 -5.34 -7.34 -0.23
CA PHE A 165 -5.21 -8.12 -1.44
C PHE A 165 -4.13 -9.20 -1.28
N SER A 166 -4.46 -10.40 -1.73
CA SER A 166 -3.48 -11.45 -1.96
C SER A 166 -3.16 -11.45 -3.45
N ALA A 167 -1.88 -11.45 -3.79
CA ALA A 167 -1.42 -11.66 -5.15
C ALA A 167 -0.60 -12.95 -5.20
N VAL A 168 -0.83 -13.76 -6.22
CA VAL A 168 -0.04 -14.95 -6.51
C VAL A 168 0.67 -14.71 -7.84
N ARG A 169 1.98 -14.92 -7.87
CA ARG A 169 2.71 -14.94 -9.14
C ARG A 169 2.28 -16.20 -9.89
N SER A 170 1.66 -16.05 -11.07
CA SER A 170 1.40 -17.21 -11.92
C SER A 170 2.71 -17.60 -12.61
N THR A 171 3.34 -18.71 -12.20
CA THR A 171 4.28 -19.42 -13.09
C THR A 171 3.48 -20.20 -14.12
N GLY A 172 2.93 -19.47 -15.07
CA GLY A 172 2.08 -20.00 -16.13
C GLY A 172 2.59 -19.58 -17.50
N LEU A 173 3.79 -20.02 -17.87
CA LEU A 173 4.14 -20.29 -19.27
C LEU A 173 4.91 -21.62 -19.29
N PRO A 174 4.37 -22.69 -19.90
CA PRO A 174 5.17 -23.85 -20.25
C PRO A 174 5.99 -23.54 -21.51
N LEU A 175 7.31 -23.79 -21.38
CA LEU A 175 8.40 -23.79 -22.38
C LEU A 175 8.86 -22.43 -22.93
#